data_AF-A0A1M5BXR8-F1
#
_entry.id   AF-A0A1M5BXR8-F1
#
_cell.length_a   1.000
_cell.length_b   1.000
_cell.length_c   1.000
_cell.angle_alpha   90.00
_cell.angle_beta   90.00
_cell.angle_gamma   90.00
#
_symmetry.space_group_name_H-M   'P 1'
#
loop_
_entity.id
_entity.type
_entity.pdbx_description
1 polymer ?
#
loop_
_entity_poly.entity_id
_entity_poly.type
_entity_poly.pdbx_seq_one_letter_code
_entity_poly.pdbx_strand_id
1 'polypeptide(L)'
;MITMTRGLAAVGLCLWAVSAQAEDRLQPDFTFKRIGVPRSQGARITVQVDPTATPATLRPSRPKPVATPDGAIAIAPQPSGLDWFWSTISPDLAATGPGRLQQALGVIAEPPSGKAVPTPRLQTLQDIAALHGIEILKATVGTKVSPALVLALISVESAGNAQAVSRSGAQGLMQLMPDTAARFSVADSMSPAQNIRGGVAYLDWLMNKFNDDPILVLAGYNAGEGSVRDAKGVPPFPETRGYVPKVLAAFAVARGLCLTPPELVSDGCVFAVNRS
;
A
#
# COMPACT_ATOMS: atom_id res chain seq x y z
N MET A 1 76.85 21.69 9.23
CA MET A 1 77.34 20.32 9.53
C MET A 1 76.38 19.69 10.51
N ILE A 2 75.65 18.64 10.11
CA ILE A 2 75.27 17.49 10.93
C ILE A 2 74.87 16.40 9.92
N THR A 3 75.52 15.26 10.11
CA THR A 3 75.67 14.11 9.22
C THR A 3 74.46 13.19 9.19
N MET A 4 74.14 12.68 8.00
CA MET A 4 73.28 11.51 7.80
C MET A 4 73.93 10.25 8.38
N THR A 5 73.15 9.43 9.07
CA THR A 5 73.45 8.00 9.23
C THR A 5 72.18 7.19 9.03
N ARG A 6 72.22 6.33 8.00
CA ARG A 6 71.16 5.39 7.62
C ARG A 6 71.18 4.19 8.56
N GLY A 7 70.03 3.83 9.12
CA GLY A 7 69.79 2.52 9.73
C GLY A 7 68.74 1.76 8.93
N LEU A 8 69.16 0.68 8.25
CA LEU A 8 68.23 -0.32 7.72
C LEU A 8 67.66 -1.13 8.89
N ALA A 9 66.34 -1.23 8.97
CA ALA A 9 65.67 -2.28 9.74
C ALA A 9 64.66 -2.98 8.82
N ALA A 10 65.00 -4.22 8.45
CA ALA A 10 64.08 -5.15 7.81
C ALA A 10 63.45 -6.01 8.90
N VAL A 11 62.11 -5.98 9.04
CA VAL A 11 61.37 -6.96 9.85
C VAL A 11 60.04 -7.31 9.18
N GLY A 12 59.99 -8.55 8.67
CA GLY A 12 58.86 -9.49 8.60
C GLY A 12 57.46 -8.99 8.28
N LEU A 13 57.00 -9.24 7.05
CA LEU A 13 55.59 -9.24 6.69
C LEU A 13 54.94 -10.56 7.17
N CYS A 14 54.28 -10.56 8.33
CA CYS A 14 53.43 -11.67 8.77
C CYS A 14 52.10 -11.65 8.02
N LEU A 15 51.97 -12.47 6.97
CA LEU A 15 50.70 -12.79 6.33
C LEU A 15 49.90 -13.75 7.23
N TRP A 16 48.90 -13.23 7.92
CA TRP A 16 47.88 -14.07 8.56
C TRP A 16 46.83 -14.42 7.51
N ALA A 17 46.71 -15.71 7.20
CA ALA A 17 45.61 -16.23 6.41
C ALA A 17 44.32 -16.14 7.23
N VAL A 18 43.35 -15.34 6.77
CA VAL A 18 42.00 -15.35 7.34
C VAL A 18 41.28 -16.55 6.76
N SER A 19 41.17 -17.63 7.54
CA SER A 19 40.29 -18.75 7.24
C SER A 19 38.84 -18.30 7.37
N ALA A 20 38.07 -18.40 6.29
CA ALA A 20 36.62 -18.21 6.33
C ALA A 20 35.99 -19.32 7.20
N GLN A 21 35.55 -18.96 8.40
CA GLN A 21 34.71 -19.82 9.23
C GLN A 21 33.27 -19.66 8.75
N ALA A 22 32.72 -20.74 8.19
CA ALA A 22 31.30 -20.84 7.91
C ALA A 22 30.52 -20.74 9.21
N GLU A 23 29.59 -19.79 9.28
CA GLU A 23 28.73 -19.58 10.43
C GLU A 23 27.87 -20.81 10.75
N ASP A 24 27.68 -20.93 12.05
CA ASP A 24 27.11 -22.02 12.81
C ASP A 24 25.67 -22.35 12.36
N ARG A 25 25.38 -23.63 12.20
CA ARG A 25 24.04 -24.09 11.83
C ARG A 25 23.12 -23.91 13.04
N LEU A 26 22.10 -23.08 12.89
CA LEU A 26 20.94 -23.03 13.77
C LEU A 26 20.34 -24.45 13.90
N GLN A 27 20.40 -25.00 15.11
CA GLN A 27 19.85 -26.29 15.61
C GLN A 27 20.86 -27.46 15.71
N PRO A 28 21.53 -27.61 16.87
CA PRO A 28 22.50 -28.70 17.09
C PRO A 28 21.86 -30.06 17.42
N ASP A 29 20.54 -30.15 17.66
CA ASP A 29 19.87 -31.40 18.06
C ASP A 29 18.65 -31.72 17.20
N PHE A 30 18.86 -32.21 15.97
CA PHE A 30 17.80 -32.80 15.15
C PHE A 30 17.98 -34.33 15.07
N THR A 31 17.15 -35.09 15.79
CA THR A 31 17.14 -36.56 15.72
C THR A 31 15.92 -37.06 14.96
N PHE A 32 16.13 -37.76 13.84
CA PHE A 32 15.05 -38.37 13.06
C PHE A 32 14.57 -39.67 13.70
N LYS A 33 13.40 -39.64 14.36
CA LYS A 33 12.70 -40.86 14.80
C LYS A 33 11.76 -41.33 13.69
N ARG A 34 12.04 -42.47 13.05
CA ARG A 34 11.10 -43.12 12.13
C ARG A 34 10.01 -43.82 12.93
N ILE A 35 8.78 -43.33 12.83
CA ILE A 35 7.59 -43.98 13.39
C ILE A 35 7.04 -44.92 12.31
N GLY A 36 7.00 -46.22 12.60
CA GLY A 36 6.37 -47.21 11.73
C GLY A 36 4.84 -47.10 11.78
N VAL A 37 4.19 -47.23 10.62
CA VAL A 37 2.72 -47.17 10.50
C VAL A 37 2.10 -48.47 11.04
N PRO A 38 0.99 -48.42 11.82
CA PRO A 38 0.31 -49.64 12.27
C PRO A 38 -0.26 -50.42 11.08
N ARG A 39 -0.06 -51.74 11.07
CA ARG A 39 -0.73 -52.64 10.11
C ARG A 39 -2.21 -52.72 10.44
N SER A 40 -3.05 -52.27 9.51
CA SER A 40 -4.50 -52.47 9.53
C SER A 40 -4.83 -53.98 9.54
N GLN A 41 -5.48 -54.45 10.61
CA GLN A 41 -6.32 -55.64 10.57
C GLN A 41 -7.77 -55.16 10.45
N GLY A 42 -8.38 -55.38 9.29
CA GLY A 42 -9.76 -55.02 9.01
C GLY A 42 -10.18 -55.45 7.60
N ALA A 43 -11.39 -55.98 7.48
CA ALA A 43 -11.89 -56.72 6.31
C ALA A 43 -11.80 -55.93 4.99
N ARG A 44 -11.40 -56.62 3.91
CA ARG A 44 -11.43 -56.10 2.54
C ARG A 44 -12.88 -55.84 2.13
N ILE A 45 -13.17 -54.60 1.73
CA ILE A 45 -14.45 -54.26 1.09
C ILE A 45 -14.40 -54.78 -0.34
N THR A 46 -15.17 -55.82 -0.62
CA THR A 46 -15.40 -56.29 -2.00
C THR A 46 -16.33 -55.29 -2.68
N VAL A 47 -15.79 -54.43 -3.54
CA VAL A 47 -16.60 -53.56 -4.40
C VAL A 47 -17.03 -54.38 -5.62
N GLN A 48 -18.32 -54.72 -5.69
CA GLN A 48 -18.92 -55.24 -6.92
C GLN A 48 -19.18 -54.07 -7.87
N VAL A 49 -18.56 -54.11 -9.04
CA VAL A 49 -18.83 -53.16 -10.14
C VAL A 49 -19.84 -53.83 -11.07
N ASP A 50 -21.01 -53.21 -11.20
CA ASP A 50 -22.02 -53.58 -12.19
C ASP A 50 -21.49 -53.25 -13.61
N PRO A 51 -21.42 -54.21 -14.55
CA PRO A 51 -20.85 -53.99 -15.89
C PRO A 51 -21.77 -53.19 -16.83
N THR A 52 -22.95 -52.75 -16.38
CA THR A 52 -23.89 -51.92 -17.16
C THR A 52 -24.00 -50.46 -16.70
N ALA A 53 -23.21 -50.03 -15.72
CA ALA A 53 -23.22 -48.63 -15.27
C ALA A 53 -22.45 -47.69 -16.21
N THR A 54 -23.15 -46.79 -16.89
CA THR A 54 -22.56 -45.71 -17.69
C THR A 54 -21.71 -44.78 -16.82
N PRO A 55 -20.45 -44.43 -17.19
CA PRO A 55 -19.62 -43.55 -16.39
C PRO A 55 -20.24 -42.15 -16.28
N ALA A 56 -20.61 -41.74 -15.06
CA ALA A 56 -20.90 -40.34 -14.77
C ALA A 56 -19.59 -39.56 -14.83
N THR A 57 -19.33 -38.90 -15.97
CA THR A 57 -18.24 -37.94 -16.09
C THR A 57 -18.50 -36.76 -15.15
N LEU A 58 -17.85 -36.75 -13.99
CA LEU A 58 -17.67 -35.55 -13.18
C LEU A 58 -16.70 -34.62 -13.94
N ARG A 59 -17.26 -33.75 -14.76
CA ARG A 59 -16.55 -32.59 -15.32
C ARG A 59 -16.27 -31.60 -14.19
N PRO A 60 -15.04 -31.07 -14.05
CA PRO A 60 -14.83 -29.90 -13.21
C PRO A 60 -15.67 -28.75 -13.76
N SER A 61 -16.45 -28.11 -12.88
CA SER A 61 -17.24 -26.92 -13.20
C SER A 61 -16.30 -25.81 -13.66
N ARG A 62 -16.17 -25.61 -14.96
CA ARG A 62 -15.56 -24.41 -15.52
C ARG A 62 -16.38 -23.22 -15.00
N PRO A 63 -15.77 -22.16 -14.44
CA PRO A 63 -16.51 -20.93 -14.20
C PRO A 63 -17.18 -20.52 -15.51
N LYS A 64 -18.47 -20.17 -15.44
CA LYS A 64 -19.22 -19.65 -16.60
C LYS A 64 -18.36 -18.55 -17.24
N PRO A 65 -18.11 -18.60 -18.56
CA PRO A 65 -17.65 -17.42 -19.26
C PRO A 65 -18.67 -16.32 -18.96
N VAL A 66 -18.22 -15.24 -18.31
CA VAL A 66 -18.91 -13.97 -18.45
C VAL A 66 -18.95 -13.74 -19.96
N ALA A 67 -20.15 -13.68 -20.53
CA ALA A 67 -20.30 -13.30 -21.92
C ALA A 67 -19.58 -11.97 -22.08
N THR A 68 -18.48 -11.95 -22.83
CA THR A 68 -18.01 -10.72 -23.48
C THR A 68 -19.17 -10.30 -24.38
N PRO A 69 -19.79 -9.13 -24.15
CA PRO A 69 -20.58 -8.54 -25.21
C PRO A 69 -19.62 -8.33 -26.38
N ASP A 70 -19.83 -9.08 -27.46
CA ASP A 70 -19.26 -8.74 -28.75
C ASP A 70 -19.68 -7.31 -29.07
N GLY A 71 -18.68 -6.43 -29.17
CA GLY A 71 -18.88 -4.99 -29.22
C GLY A 71 -18.53 -4.32 -27.89
N ALA A 72 -17.23 -4.18 -27.63
CA ALA A 72 -16.74 -3.20 -26.68
C ALA A 72 -17.08 -1.79 -27.20
N ILE A 73 -18.32 -1.36 -26.95
CA ILE A 73 -18.65 0.06 -26.95
C ILE A 73 -17.81 0.61 -25.81
N ALA A 74 -16.78 1.39 -26.15
CA ALA A 74 -16.05 2.17 -25.17
C ALA A 74 -17.07 3.04 -24.44
N ILE A 75 -17.50 2.62 -23.24
CA ILE A 75 -18.36 3.44 -22.41
C ILE A 75 -17.49 4.65 -22.06
N ALA A 76 -17.86 5.81 -22.60
CA ALA A 76 -17.20 7.06 -22.27
C ALA A 76 -17.16 7.17 -20.74
N PRO A 77 -15.98 7.43 -20.12
CA PRO A 77 -15.89 7.58 -18.69
C PRO A 77 -16.91 8.61 -18.21
N GLN A 78 -17.74 8.25 -17.24
CA GLN A 78 -18.65 9.22 -16.64
C GLN A 78 -17.80 10.31 -15.94
N PRO A 79 -18.17 11.60 -16.07
CA PRO A 79 -17.34 12.68 -15.56
C PRO A 79 -17.28 12.63 -14.03
N SER A 80 -16.08 12.80 -13.49
CA SER A 80 -15.85 12.91 -12.04
C SER A 80 -16.24 14.30 -11.50
N GLY A 81 -16.46 15.27 -12.40
CA GLY A 81 -16.56 16.69 -12.07
C GLY A 81 -15.19 17.36 -11.86
N LEU A 82 -14.11 16.57 -11.79
CA LEU A 82 -12.73 17.00 -11.67
C LEU A 82 -11.90 16.66 -12.93
N ASP A 83 -12.56 16.51 -14.07
CA ASP A 83 -11.92 16.10 -15.33
C ASP A 83 -10.89 17.14 -15.84
N TRP A 84 -11.04 18.40 -15.42
CA TRP A 84 -10.07 19.48 -15.65
C TRP A 84 -8.72 19.26 -14.97
N PHE A 85 -8.66 18.49 -13.88
CA PHE A 85 -7.38 18.10 -13.28
C PHE A 85 -6.60 17.18 -14.22
N TRP A 86 -7.31 16.23 -14.83
CA TRP A 86 -6.76 15.21 -15.73
C TRP A 86 -6.41 15.73 -17.12
N SER A 87 -6.80 16.96 -17.47
CA SER A 87 -6.33 17.60 -18.71
C SER A 87 -4.87 18.07 -18.62
N THR A 88 -4.35 18.21 -17.41
CA THR A 88 -2.96 18.64 -17.15
C THR A 88 -2.13 17.51 -16.57
N ILE A 89 -2.69 16.77 -15.61
CA ILE A 89 -2.01 15.62 -15.00
C ILE A 89 -2.40 14.38 -15.78
N SER A 90 -1.44 13.78 -16.48
CA SER A 90 -1.68 12.51 -17.17
C SER A 90 -2.16 11.45 -16.15
N PRO A 91 -3.12 10.58 -16.49
CA PRO A 91 -3.46 9.41 -15.68
C PRO A 91 -2.52 8.22 -15.94
N ASP A 92 -1.67 8.28 -16.97
CA ASP A 92 -0.97 7.10 -17.47
C ASP A 92 0.19 6.67 -16.55
N LEU A 93 0.45 5.37 -16.54
CA LEU A 93 1.60 4.77 -15.86
C LEU A 93 2.92 5.21 -16.51
N ALA A 94 2.94 5.36 -17.84
CA ALA A 94 4.13 5.79 -18.57
C ALA A 94 4.53 7.25 -18.28
N ALA A 95 3.62 8.05 -17.73
CA ALA A 95 3.87 9.43 -17.33
C ALA A 95 4.43 9.56 -15.90
N THR A 96 4.75 8.44 -15.24
CA THR A 96 5.44 8.46 -13.95
C THR A 96 6.79 9.15 -14.06
N GLY A 97 7.09 10.01 -13.08
CA GLY A 97 8.35 10.74 -13.03
C GLY A 97 8.45 11.64 -11.81
N PRO A 98 9.67 12.14 -11.52
CA PRO A 98 9.90 13.07 -10.43
C PRO A 98 9.09 14.36 -10.64
N GLY A 99 8.61 14.96 -9.55
CA GLY A 99 7.89 16.25 -9.60
C GLY A 99 6.40 16.18 -9.97
N ARG A 100 5.86 15.00 -10.32
CA ARG A 100 4.42 14.82 -10.62
C ARG A 100 3.52 15.28 -9.46
N LEU A 101 3.97 15.10 -8.22
CA LEU A 101 3.30 15.65 -7.02
C LEU A 101 3.19 17.17 -7.08
N GLN A 102 4.30 17.86 -7.31
CA GLN A 102 4.36 19.32 -7.32
C GLN A 102 3.49 19.89 -8.44
N GLN A 103 3.52 19.26 -9.63
CA GLN A 103 2.65 19.62 -10.74
C GLN A 103 1.17 19.46 -10.36
N ALA A 104 0.79 18.32 -9.77
CA ALA A 104 -0.58 18.06 -9.35
C ALA A 104 -1.06 19.04 -8.27
N LEU A 105 -0.21 19.36 -7.29
CA LEU A 105 -0.51 20.37 -6.28
C LEU A 105 -0.64 21.77 -6.88
N GLY A 106 0.17 22.12 -7.88
CA GLY A 106 0.06 23.37 -8.63
C GLY A 106 -1.29 23.50 -9.34
N VAL A 107 -1.72 22.44 -10.04
CA VAL A 107 -3.05 22.38 -10.69
C VAL A 107 -4.19 22.55 -9.69
N ILE A 108 -4.05 22.00 -8.48
CA ILE A 108 -5.04 22.15 -7.41
C ILE A 108 -5.05 23.58 -6.84
N ALA A 109 -3.88 24.21 -6.70
CA ALA A 109 -3.75 25.56 -6.18
C ALA A 109 -4.24 26.64 -7.14
N GLU A 110 -4.09 26.42 -8.46
CA GLU A 110 -4.50 27.34 -9.52
C GLU A 110 -5.52 26.68 -10.48
N PRO A 111 -6.74 26.39 -10.00
CA PRO A 111 -7.75 25.76 -10.83
C PRO A 111 -8.32 26.72 -11.89
N PRO A 112 -8.91 26.21 -12.99
CA PRO A 112 -9.65 27.04 -13.93
C PRO A 112 -10.78 27.83 -13.25
N SER A 113 -11.15 28.97 -13.82
CA SER A 113 -12.18 29.85 -13.25
C SER A 113 -13.48 29.10 -12.92
N GLY A 114 -13.98 29.28 -11.70
CA GLY A 114 -15.17 28.61 -11.18
C GLY A 114 -15.01 27.11 -10.89
N LYS A 115 -13.78 26.57 -10.94
CA LYS A 115 -13.45 25.19 -10.55
C LYS A 115 -12.64 25.19 -9.26
N ALA A 116 -12.78 24.11 -8.50
CA ALA A 116 -11.97 23.82 -7.32
C ALA A 116 -12.07 22.33 -7.00
N VAL A 117 -11.08 21.81 -6.27
CA VAL A 117 -11.19 20.50 -5.61
C VAL A 117 -11.74 20.73 -4.20
N PRO A 118 -12.77 20.00 -3.74
CA PRO A 118 -13.23 20.09 -2.36
C PRO A 118 -12.11 19.74 -1.38
N THR A 119 -11.89 20.59 -0.39
CA THR A 119 -10.91 20.38 0.68
C THR A 119 -11.59 20.13 2.02
N PRO A 120 -11.00 19.28 2.89
CA PRO A 120 -11.46 19.15 4.27
C PRO A 120 -11.26 20.47 5.03
N ARG A 121 -12.10 20.72 6.04
CA ARG A 121 -11.91 21.88 6.93
C ARG A 121 -10.64 21.70 7.74
N LEU A 122 -9.90 22.78 7.97
CA LEU A 122 -8.68 22.77 8.79
C LEU A 122 -8.94 22.18 10.19
N GLN A 123 -10.06 22.57 10.82
CA GLN A 123 -10.45 22.04 12.13
C GLN A 123 -10.61 20.51 12.11
N THR A 124 -11.21 19.94 11.07
CA THR A 124 -11.36 18.49 10.94
C THR A 124 -10.00 17.78 10.93
N LEU A 125 -9.02 18.32 10.20
CA LEU A 125 -7.67 17.75 10.18
C LEU A 125 -6.95 17.92 11.53
N GLN A 126 -7.14 19.05 12.21
CA GLN A 126 -6.60 19.27 13.56
C GLN A 126 -7.19 18.29 14.57
N ASP A 127 -8.49 18.02 14.52
CA ASP A 127 -9.19 17.09 15.40
C ASP A 127 -8.69 15.64 15.17
N ILE A 128 -8.57 15.22 13.91
CA ILE A 128 -8.03 13.90 13.57
C ILE A 128 -6.57 13.78 14.04
N ALA A 129 -5.75 14.80 13.81
CA ALA A 129 -4.35 14.79 14.24
C ALA A 129 -4.20 14.81 15.77
N ALA A 130 -5.06 15.53 16.49
CA ALA A 130 -5.07 15.53 17.96
C ALA A 130 -5.46 14.15 18.51
N LEU A 131 -6.45 13.49 17.92
CA LEU A 131 -6.96 12.20 18.40
C LEU A 131 -6.09 11.01 17.98
N HIS A 132 -5.55 11.02 16.76
CA HIS A 132 -4.88 9.87 16.15
C HIS A 132 -3.42 10.10 15.77
N GLY A 133 -2.89 11.32 15.95
CA GLY A 133 -1.54 11.69 15.51
C GLY A 133 -0.44 10.77 16.04
N ILE A 134 -0.54 10.30 17.28
CA ILE A 134 0.44 9.36 17.86
C ILE A 134 0.41 8.01 17.12
N GLU A 135 -0.76 7.46 16.82
CA GLU A 135 -0.87 6.19 16.10
C GLU A 135 -0.45 6.34 14.63
N ILE A 136 -0.77 7.48 13.99
CA ILE A 136 -0.27 7.82 12.64
C ILE A 136 1.26 7.87 12.63
N LEU A 137 1.87 8.57 13.57
CA LEU A 137 3.33 8.67 13.68
C LEU A 137 3.95 7.28 13.89
N LYS A 138 3.44 6.50 14.86
CA LYS A 138 3.94 5.14 15.12
C LYS A 138 3.85 4.22 13.91
N ALA A 139 2.75 4.30 13.16
CA ALA A 139 2.53 3.44 11.99
C ALA A 139 3.42 3.79 10.79
N THR A 140 3.88 5.03 10.70
CA THR A 140 4.67 5.55 9.56
C THR A 140 6.18 5.51 9.78
N VAL A 141 6.66 5.29 11.02
CA VAL A 141 8.09 5.12 11.28
C VAL A 141 8.63 3.92 10.49
N GLY A 142 9.70 4.16 9.71
CA GLY A 142 10.37 3.12 8.92
C GLY A 142 9.68 2.78 7.60
N THR A 143 8.64 3.52 7.20
CA THR A 143 7.96 3.36 5.92
C THR A 143 8.24 4.55 4.98
N LYS A 144 7.80 4.45 3.73
CA LYS A 144 7.82 5.55 2.74
C LYS A 144 6.53 6.37 2.76
N VAL A 145 5.83 6.45 3.89
CA VAL A 145 4.50 7.07 3.98
C VAL A 145 4.55 8.25 4.94
N SER A 146 4.25 9.44 4.42
CA SER A 146 4.18 10.65 5.25
C SER A 146 3.00 10.59 6.24
N PRO A 147 3.19 10.96 7.52
CA PRO A 147 2.09 11.20 8.45
C PRO A 147 1.02 12.14 7.88
N ALA A 148 1.42 13.18 7.13
CA ALA A 148 0.49 14.11 6.49
C ALA A 148 -0.35 13.44 5.39
N LEU A 149 0.22 12.48 4.66
CA LEU A 149 -0.53 11.69 3.68
C LEU A 149 -1.59 10.83 4.38
N VAL A 150 -1.23 10.16 5.47
CA VAL A 150 -2.16 9.33 6.24
C VAL A 150 -3.31 10.17 6.80
N LEU A 151 -2.99 11.34 7.36
CA LEU A 151 -3.98 12.29 7.86
C LEU A 151 -4.94 12.74 6.75
N ALA A 152 -4.41 13.04 5.56
CA ALA A 152 -5.20 13.39 4.39
C ALA A 152 -6.13 12.25 3.96
N LEU A 153 -5.64 11.01 3.87
CA LEU A 153 -6.48 9.85 3.55
C LEU A 153 -7.60 9.68 4.57
N ILE A 154 -7.30 9.67 5.88
CA ILE A 154 -8.34 9.49 6.93
C ILE A 154 -9.44 10.54 6.79
N SER A 155 -9.08 11.79 6.47
CA SER A 155 -10.04 12.86 6.28
C SER A 155 -10.99 12.64 5.10
N VAL A 156 -10.50 12.04 4.02
CA VAL A 156 -11.28 11.74 2.81
C VAL A 156 -12.10 10.45 2.95
N GLU A 157 -11.51 9.44 3.59
CA GLU A 157 -12.10 8.10 3.72
C GLU A 157 -13.23 8.05 4.75
N SER A 158 -13.03 8.65 5.92
CA SER A 158 -13.95 8.52 7.05
C SER A 158 -14.29 9.83 7.75
N ALA A 159 -13.65 10.94 7.35
CA ALA A 159 -13.67 12.19 8.10
C ALA A 159 -13.26 12.02 9.59
N GLY A 160 -12.44 11.02 9.90
CA GLY A 160 -12.03 10.70 11.28
C GLY A 160 -12.98 9.75 12.03
N ASN A 161 -14.01 9.21 11.39
CA ASN A 161 -14.93 8.27 12.03
C ASN A 161 -14.35 6.85 12.04
N ALA A 162 -13.84 6.41 13.20
CA ALA A 162 -13.31 5.06 13.39
C ALA A 162 -14.35 3.93 13.25
N GLN A 163 -15.65 4.25 13.27
CA GLN A 163 -16.74 3.29 13.11
C GLN A 163 -17.38 3.34 11.71
N ALA A 164 -16.76 4.03 10.75
CA ALA A 164 -17.28 4.17 9.40
C ALA A 164 -17.35 2.80 8.69
N VAL A 165 -18.49 2.53 8.03
CA VAL A 165 -18.69 1.39 7.15
C VAL A 165 -19.23 1.89 5.82
N SER A 166 -18.54 1.62 4.71
CA SER A 166 -19.04 1.95 3.38
C SER A 166 -20.11 0.95 2.91
N ARG A 167 -20.86 1.31 1.87
CA ARG A 167 -21.82 0.39 1.22
C ARG A 167 -21.17 -0.87 0.66
N SER A 168 -19.90 -0.77 0.27
CA SER A 168 -19.11 -1.88 -0.26
C SER A 168 -18.43 -2.71 0.85
N GLY A 169 -18.56 -2.29 2.11
CA GLY A 169 -17.99 -3.01 3.26
C GLY A 169 -16.60 -2.56 3.68
N ALA A 170 -16.10 -1.42 3.19
CA ALA A 170 -14.86 -0.83 3.68
C ALA A 170 -15.05 -0.29 5.11
N GLN A 171 -14.03 -0.44 5.98
CA GLN A 171 -14.21 -0.24 7.43
C GLN A 171 -13.13 0.66 8.06
N GLY A 172 -13.56 1.42 9.06
CA GLY A 172 -12.70 2.19 9.96
C GLY A 172 -12.12 3.46 9.34
N LEU A 173 -11.10 4.00 10.00
CA LEU A 173 -10.52 5.31 9.70
C LEU A 173 -10.00 5.46 8.26
N MET A 174 -9.32 4.42 7.78
CA MET A 174 -8.69 4.37 6.46
C MET A 174 -9.49 3.52 5.46
N GLN A 175 -10.73 3.16 5.81
CA GLN A 175 -11.68 2.41 4.96
C GLN A 175 -11.05 1.19 4.28
N LEU A 176 -10.53 0.26 5.09
CA LEU A 176 -9.96 -0.98 4.56
C LEU A 176 -11.08 -1.94 4.16
N MET A 177 -11.01 -2.45 2.94
CA MET A 177 -11.81 -3.61 2.52
C MET A 177 -11.42 -4.85 3.36
N PRO A 178 -12.35 -5.78 3.66
CA PRO A 178 -12.06 -6.94 4.49
C PRO A 178 -10.86 -7.78 4.00
N ASP A 179 -10.73 -7.99 2.69
CA ASP A 179 -9.61 -8.73 2.11
C ASP A 179 -8.27 -7.97 2.28
N THR A 180 -8.29 -6.64 2.17
CA THR A 180 -7.12 -5.79 2.43
C THR A 180 -6.74 -5.85 3.92
N ALA A 181 -7.73 -5.72 4.81
CA ALA A 181 -7.52 -5.83 6.25
C ALA A 181 -6.87 -7.18 6.62
N ALA A 182 -7.38 -8.29 6.09
CA ALA A 182 -6.80 -9.62 6.29
C ALA A 182 -5.37 -9.71 5.75
N ARG A 183 -5.12 -9.22 4.52
CA ARG A 183 -3.79 -9.22 3.89
C ARG A 183 -2.75 -8.46 4.71
N PHE A 184 -3.14 -7.37 5.35
CA PHE A 184 -2.26 -6.52 6.16
C PHE A 184 -2.44 -6.72 7.68
N SER A 185 -2.88 -7.92 8.08
CA SER A 185 -2.91 -8.39 9.48
C SER A 185 -3.72 -7.50 10.43
N VAL A 186 -4.83 -6.95 9.94
CA VAL A 186 -5.82 -6.21 10.75
C VAL A 186 -6.89 -7.19 11.19
N ALA A 187 -6.93 -7.50 12.49
CA ALA A 187 -7.93 -8.40 13.06
C ALA A 187 -9.25 -7.65 13.37
N ASP A 188 -9.15 -6.39 13.77
CA ASP A 188 -10.29 -5.52 14.02
C ASP A 188 -10.12 -4.18 13.27
N SER A 189 -10.84 -4.04 12.15
CA SER A 189 -10.83 -2.82 11.33
C SER A 189 -11.48 -1.62 12.02
N MET A 190 -12.26 -1.81 13.10
CA MET A 190 -12.85 -0.71 13.87
C MET A 190 -11.93 -0.23 14.99
N SER A 191 -10.84 -0.93 15.27
CA SER A 191 -9.77 -0.45 16.15
C SER A 191 -8.92 0.59 15.43
N PRO A 192 -8.89 1.87 15.87
CA PRO A 192 -8.11 2.93 15.21
C PRO A 192 -6.65 2.54 14.99
N ALA A 193 -5.99 1.99 16.00
CA ALA A 193 -4.58 1.63 15.94
C ALA A 193 -4.30 0.49 14.96
N GLN A 194 -5.17 -0.53 14.89
CA GLN A 194 -5.00 -1.62 13.93
C GLN A 194 -5.29 -1.14 12.50
N ASN A 195 -6.38 -0.39 12.31
CA ASN A 195 -6.79 0.14 11.02
C ASN A 195 -5.72 1.06 10.42
N ILE A 196 -5.19 2.00 11.22
CA ILE A 196 -4.09 2.89 10.79
C ILE A 196 -2.85 2.08 10.43
N ARG A 197 -2.43 1.12 11.26
CA ARG A 197 -1.26 0.30 10.98
C ARG A 197 -1.39 -0.49 9.68
N GLY A 198 -2.54 -1.13 9.47
CA GLY A 198 -2.81 -1.90 8.25
C GLY A 198 -2.91 -1.01 7.00
N GLY A 199 -3.57 0.14 7.11
CA GLY A 199 -3.68 1.10 6.00
C GLY A 199 -2.35 1.72 5.63
N VAL A 200 -1.48 2.03 6.60
CA VAL A 200 -0.11 2.49 6.33
C VAL A 200 0.74 1.38 5.71
N ALA A 201 0.63 0.13 6.18
CA ALA A 201 1.32 -1.00 5.56
C ALA A 201 0.86 -1.22 4.10
N TYR A 202 -0.43 -1.03 3.82
CA TYR A 202 -0.95 -1.08 2.46
C TYR A 202 -0.42 0.06 1.60
N LEU A 203 -0.44 1.30 2.10
CA LEU A 203 0.15 2.45 1.41
C LEU A 203 1.63 2.24 1.12
N ASP A 204 2.43 1.79 2.08
CA ASP A 204 3.87 1.55 1.89
C ASP A 204 4.12 0.48 0.80
N TRP A 205 3.30 -0.58 0.79
CA TRP A 205 3.35 -1.57 -0.27
C TRP A 205 3.02 -0.96 -1.64
N LEU A 206 2.02 -0.07 -1.73
CA LEU A 206 1.68 0.65 -2.96
C LEU A 206 2.79 1.63 -3.38
N MET A 207 3.41 2.35 -2.43
CA MET A 207 4.55 3.25 -2.67
C MET A 207 5.67 2.49 -3.37
N ASN A 208 6.05 1.31 -2.85
CA ASN A 208 7.03 0.45 -3.48
C ASN A 208 6.57 -0.07 -4.86
N LYS A 209 5.30 -0.43 -5.01
CA LYS A 209 4.77 -0.95 -6.27
C LYS A 209 4.74 0.07 -7.41
N PHE A 210 4.51 1.34 -7.08
CA PHE A 210 4.36 2.42 -8.05
C PHE A 210 5.53 3.42 -8.02
N ASN A 211 6.69 2.99 -7.49
CA ASN A 211 7.92 3.80 -7.43
C ASN A 211 7.68 5.20 -6.85
N ASP A 212 6.96 5.25 -5.73
CA ASP A 212 6.65 6.46 -4.97
C ASP A 212 5.83 7.50 -5.76
N ASP A 213 5.18 7.11 -6.87
CA ASP A 213 4.29 7.98 -7.65
C ASP A 213 2.94 8.21 -6.93
N PRO A 214 2.67 9.42 -6.42
CA PRO A 214 1.49 9.68 -5.60
C PRO A 214 0.17 9.47 -6.38
N ILE A 215 0.15 9.71 -7.69
CA ILE A 215 -1.08 9.61 -8.48
C ILE A 215 -1.50 8.14 -8.55
N LEU A 216 -0.54 7.26 -8.84
CA LEU A 216 -0.78 5.83 -8.99
C LEU A 216 -0.97 5.13 -7.64
N VAL A 217 -0.25 5.56 -6.61
CA VAL A 217 -0.43 5.06 -5.24
C VAL A 217 -1.85 5.34 -4.76
N LEU A 218 -2.32 6.58 -4.90
CA LEU A 218 -3.68 6.95 -4.48
C LEU A 218 -4.76 6.23 -5.33
N ALA A 219 -4.52 6.08 -6.63
CA ALA A 219 -5.41 5.31 -7.49
C ALA A 219 -5.45 3.83 -7.09
N GLY A 220 -4.30 3.24 -6.76
CA GLY A 220 -4.19 1.87 -6.28
C GLY A 220 -4.85 1.68 -4.92
N TYR A 221 -4.76 2.66 -4.04
CA TYR A 221 -5.42 2.61 -2.74
C TYR A 221 -6.95 2.50 -2.88
N ASN A 222 -7.55 3.35 -3.73
CA ASN A 222 -9.00 3.40 -3.94
C ASN A 222 -9.53 2.28 -4.86
N ALA A 223 -8.88 2.02 -6.00
CA ALA A 223 -9.37 1.08 -7.02
C ALA A 223 -8.74 -0.32 -6.95
N GLY A 224 -7.70 -0.49 -6.12
CA GLY A 224 -6.86 -1.68 -6.13
C GLY A 224 -5.76 -1.60 -7.19
N GLU A 225 -4.60 -2.18 -6.89
CA GLU A 225 -3.44 -2.20 -7.76
C GLU A 225 -3.68 -2.91 -9.11
N GLY A 226 -4.64 -3.86 -9.14
CA GLY A 226 -4.96 -4.65 -10.32
C GLY A 226 -5.63 -3.78 -11.37
N SER A 227 -6.56 -2.92 -10.95
CA SER A 227 -7.22 -1.96 -11.83
C SER A 227 -6.26 -0.93 -12.40
N VAL A 228 -5.28 -0.47 -11.61
CA VAL A 228 -4.23 0.44 -12.12
C VAL A 228 -3.36 -0.24 -13.18
N ARG A 229 -2.95 -1.50 -12.93
CA ARG A 229 -2.19 -2.30 -13.91
C ARG A 229 -2.99 -2.50 -15.20
N ASP A 230 -4.24 -2.92 -15.09
CA ASP A 230 -5.07 -3.29 -16.24
C ASP A 230 -5.42 -2.06 -17.09
N ALA A 231 -5.61 -0.90 -16.44
CA ALA A 231 -5.80 0.39 -17.11
C ALA A 231 -4.50 1.03 -17.62
N LYS A 232 -3.32 0.47 -17.29
CA LYS A 232 -1.99 1.07 -17.55
C LYS A 232 -1.88 2.50 -17.01
N GLY A 233 -2.48 2.76 -15.85
CA GLY A 233 -2.60 4.10 -15.26
C GLY A 233 -3.81 4.19 -14.33
N VAL A 234 -4.27 5.40 -14.04
CA VAL A 234 -5.47 5.63 -13.23
C VAL A 234 -6.69 5.12 -14.01
N PRO A 235 -7.45 4.14 -13.46
CA PRO A 235 -8.59 3.59 -14.17
C PRO A 235 -9.66 4.66 -14.44
N PRO A 236 -10.45 4.53 -15.52
CA PRO A 236 -11.49 5.49 -15.89
C PRO A 236 -12.74 5.40 -14.99
N PHE A 237 -12.57 5.10 -13.71
CA PHE A 237 -13.63 5.09 -12.72
C PHE A 237 -13.86 6.52 -12.23
N PRO A 238 -15.09 7.06 -12.30
CA PRO A 238 -15.37 8.43 -11.86
C PRO A 238 -15.00 8.64 -10.39
N GLU A 239 -15.21 7.62 -9.56
CA GLU A 239 -14.83 7.60 -8.15
C GLU A 239 -13.33 7.80 -7.98
N THR A 240 -12.50 6.95 -8.60
CA THR A 240 -11.03 7.01 -8.50
C THR A 240 -10.47 8.30 -9.09
N ARG A 241 -11.01 8.74 -10.24
CA ARG A 241 -10.62 10.02 -10.86
C ARG A 241 -11.02 11.23 -10.03
N GLY A 242 -12.07 11.13 -9.21
CA GLY A 242 -12.40 12.14 -8.23
C GLY A 242 -11.59 12.01 -6.93
N TYR A 243 -11.21 10.80 -6.55
CA TYR A 243 -10.53 10.48 -5.29
C TYR A 243 -9.11 11.04 -5.25
N VAL A 244 -8.30 10.76 -6.28
CA VAL A 244 -6.89 11.19 -6.33
C VAL A 244 -6.73 12.70 -6.07
N PRO A 245 -7.36 13.60 -6.83
CA PRO A 245 -7.22 15.04 -6.58
C PRO A 245 -7.76 15.46 -5.21
N LYS A 246 -8.82 14.83 -4.68
CA LYS A 246 -9.35 15.13 -3.33
C LYS A 246 -8.33 14.82 -2.24
N VAL A 247 -7.66 13.67 -2.30
CA VAL A 247 -6.63 13.31 -1.32
C VAL A 247 -5.41 14.23 -1.44
N LEU A 248 -4.99 14.59 -2.66
CA LEU A 248 -3.90 15.56 -2.85
C LEU A 248 -4.26 16.95 -2.31
N ALA A 249 -5.50 17.40 -2.48
CA ALA A 249 -5.98 18.65 -1.92
C ALA A 249 -6.02 18.59 -0.39
N ALA A 250 -6.45 17.46 0.19
CA ALA A 250 -6.37 17.22 1.63
C ALA A 250 -4.91 17.18 2.13
N PHE A 251 -3.99 16.59 1.37
CA PHE A 251 -2.56 16.56 1.69
C PHE A 251 -1.95 17.97 1.70
N ALA A 252 -2.35 18.84 0.76
CA ALA A 252 -1.91 20.23 0.73
C ALA A 252 -2.27 20.99 2.03
N VAL A 253 -3.43 20.70 2.62
CA VAL A 253 -3.83 21.27 3.92
C VAL A 253 -3.12 20.57 5.07
N ALA A 254 -3.10 19.23 5.06
CA ALA A 254 -2.52 18.40 6.13
C ALA A 254 -1.02 18.66 6.32
N ARG A 255 -0.26 18.86 5.24
CA ARG A 255 1.17 19.17 5.32
C ARG A 255 1.47 20.52 5.98
N GLY A 256 0.51 21.45 5.97
CA GLY A 256 0.59 22.73 6.68
C GLY A 256 0.43 22.59 8.20
N LEU A 257 -0.05 21.44 8.69
CA LEU A 257 -0.09 21.13 10.13
C LEU A 257 1.23 20.54 10.64
N CYS A 258 2.21 20.31 9.78
CA CYS A 258 3.52 19.78 10.17
C CYS A 258 4.45 20.91 10.63
N LEU A 259 5.30 20.65 11.64
CA LEU A 259 6.37 21.56 12.06
C LEU A 259 7.30 21.93 10.90
N THR A 260 7.58 20.96 10.03
CA THR A 260 8.26 21.16 8.76
C THR A 260 7.34 20.57 7.68
N PRO A 261 6.78 21.40 6.79
CA PRO A 261 5.89 20.91 5.74
C PRO A 261 6.62 19.95 4.78
N PRO A 262 6.15 18.69 4.62
CA PRO A 262 6.75 17.75 3.67
C PRO A 262 6.62 18.22 2.21
N GLU A 263 7.67 17.99 1.41
CA GLU A 263 7.67 18.25 -0.03
C GLU A 263 7.17 17.05 -0.82
N LEU A 264 7.47 15.84 -0.35
CA LEU A 264 7.04 14.56 -0.91
C LEU A 264 5.99 13.87 -0.02
N VAL A 265 5.20 12.99 -0.62
CA VAL A 265 4.25 12.14 0.12
C VAL A 265 4.94 11.05 0.96
N SER A 266 6.26 10.92 0.85
CA SER A 266 7.13 10.04 1.64
C SER A 266 7.89 10.76 2.75
N ASP A 267 7.86 12.09 2.81
CA ASP A 267 8.61 12.85 3.80
C ASP A 267 7.99 12.75 5.19
N GLY A 268 8.84 12.78 6.21
CA GLY A 268 8.40 12.81 7.60
C GLY A 268 7.58 14.05 7.93
N CYS A 269 6.68 13.94 8.91
CA CYS A 269 5.90 15.05 9.42
C CYS A 269 5.64 14.87 10.91
N VAL A 270 5.92 15.89 11.72
CA VAL A 270 5.50 15.95 13.12
C VAL A 270 4.41 17.01 13.22
N PHE A 271 3.20 16.61 13.64
CA PHE A 271 2.06 17.53 13.72
C PHE A 271 2.26 18.58 14.82
N ALA A 272 2.07 19.85 14.45
CA ALA A 272 2.03 21.02 15.33
C ALA A 272 0.59 21.30 15.79
N VAL A 273 -0.09 20.29 16.33
CA VAL A 273 -1.42 20.46 16.93
C VAL A 273 -1.25 20.75 18.41
N ASN A 274 -1.77 21.91 18.85
CA ASN A 274 -1.64 22.37 20.23
C ASN A 274 -2.19 21.30 21.18
N ARG A 275 -1.34 20.78 22.07
CA ARG A 275 -1.79 20.07 23.27
C ARG A 275 -2.23 21.12 24.27
N SER A 276 -3.51 21.50 24.21
CA SER A 276 -4.17 22.24 25.30
C SER A 276 -4.25 21.37 26.55
#